data_AF-A0A433PH94-F1
#
_entry.id   AF-A0A433PH94-F1
#
_cell.length_a   1.000
_cell.length_b   1.000
_cell.length_c   1.000
_cell.angle_alpha   90.00
_cell.angle_beta   90.00
_cell.angle_gamma   90.00
#
_symmetry.space_group_name_H-M   'P 1'
#
loop_
_entity.id
_entity.type
_entity.pdbx_description
1 polymer ?
#
loop_
_entity_poly.entity_id
_entity_poly.type
_entity_poly.pdbx_seq_one_letter_code
_entity_poly.pdbx_strand_id
1 'polypeptide(L)'
;MDPTLRKVAEELTKHLNVKTASEEPNITHSFVPLAKQLSNIIEALISSASQINESRELLDETQAISQGVQPTLVALQSGADKLDDLFEKIDHLEEFVNLMKNNINEVAERIDEMERAIAKPTNTLTSFILTTSSRSQDSVQPYFPPPRPVEIFRTSDFFPSAAAETEAVVAGSSRDSR
;
A
#
# COMPACT_ATOMS: atom_id res chain seq x y z
N MET A 1 22.90 -6.96 46.84
CA MET A 1 24.07 -7.83 46.64
C MET A 1 23.57 -9.16 46.12
N ASP A 2 24.03 -9.57 44.95
CA ASP A 2 23.64 -10.81 44.28
C ASP A 2 24.03 -12.04 45.13
N PRO A 3 23.10 -12.98 45.42
CA PRO A 3 23.37 -14.16 46.24
C PRO A 3 24.48 -15.06 45.67
N THR A 4 24.73 -14.99 44.37
CA THR A 4 25.77 -15.76 43.67
C THR A 4 27.16 -15.24 44.01
N LEU A 5 27.33 -13.91 44.09
CA LEU A 5 28.57 -13.24 44.47
C LEU A 5 28.98 -13.53 45.92
N ARG A 6 27.99 -13.61 46.82
CA ARG A 6 28.24 -13.98 48.23
C ARG A 6 28.79 -15.39 48.36
N LYS A 7 28.25 -16.33 47.57
CA LYS A 7 28.66 -17.74 47.57
C LYS A 7 30.08 -17.92 47.04
N VAL A 8 30.46 -17.15 46.02
CA VAL A 8 31.83 -17.14 45.49
C VAL A 8 32.82 -16.57 46.52
N ALA A 9 32.46 -15.50 47.23
CA ALA A 9 33.28 -14.92 48.29
C ALA A 9 33.48 -15.87 49.48
N GLU A 10 32.42 -16.57 49.90
CA GLU A 10 32.49 -17.58 50.97
C GLU A 10 33.40 -18.77 50.57
N GLU A 11 33.32 -19.25 49.32
CA GLU A 11 34.11 -20.39 48.87
C GLU A 11 35.61 -20.04 48.69
N LEU A 12 35.92 -18.81 48.28
CA LEU A 12 37.29 -18.28 48.23
C LEU A 12 37.91 -18.15 49.63
N THR A 13 37.13 -17.68 50.61
CA THR A 13 37.60 -17.54 52.01
C THR A 13 37.89 -18.92 52.62
N LYS A 14 37.10 -19.93 52.26
CA LYS A 14 37.29 -21.32 52.71
C LYS A 14 38.58 -21.95 52.18
N HIS A 15 39.01 -21.60 50.96
CA HIS A 15 40.25 -22.10 50.36
C HIS A 15 41.51 -21.37 50.86
N LEU A 16 41.37 -20.13 51.33
CA LEU A 16 42.46 -19.35 51.91
C LEU A 16 42.84 -19.79 53.34
N ASN A 17 41.97 -20.50 54.06
CA ASN A 17 42.21 -20.89 55.46
C ASN A 17 42.92 -22.26 55.62
N VAL A 18 43.49 -22.83 54.56
CA VAL A 18 44.20 -24.10 54.63
C VAL A 18 45.67 -23.85 55.00
N LYS A 19 45.95 -24.05 56.29
CA LYS A 19 47.25 -24.47 56.88
C LYS A 19 48.21 -23.35 57.34
N THR A 20 47.96 -22.83 58.55
CA THR A 20 49.00 -22.23 59.42
C THR A 20 49.10 -23.01 60.72
N ALA A 21 49.75 -24.17 60.66
CA ALA A 21 50.30 -24.84 61.83
C ALA A 21 51.74 -25.26 61.51
N SER A 22 52.67 -24.72 62.30
CA SER A 22 54.10 -25.08 62.45
C SER A 22 55.14 -24.41 61.52
N GLU A 23 55.97 -23.59 62.16
CA GLU A 23 57.42 -23.32 61.97
C GLU A 23 57.97 -22.59 60.71
N GLU A 24 58.47 -21.38 61.00
CA GLU A 24 59.67 -20.69 60.48
C GLU A 24 59.74 -20.07 59.05
N PRO A 25 60.54 -18.99 58.87
CA PRO A 25 60.13 -17.81 58.10
C PRO A 25 60.95 -17.63 56.82
N ASN A 26 60.35 -17.85 55.63
CA ASN A 26 60.87 -17.28 54.38
C ASN A 26 59.88 -17.31 53.19
N ILE A 27 58.59 -16.99 53.41
CA ILE A 27 57.53 -17.12 52.37
C ILE A 27 56.91 -15.75 51.99
N THR A 28 57.48 -14.64 52.46
CA THR A 28 56.95 -13.29 52.17
C THR A 28 57.14 -12.84 50.72
N HIS A 29 58.04 -13.46 49.94
CA HIS A 29 58.35 -13.01 48.57
C HIS A 29 57.48 -13.63 47.46
N SER A 30 56.79 -14.77 47.70
CA SER A 30 55.97 -15.44 46.67
C SER A 30 54.47 -15.13 46.76
N PHE A 31 54.02 -14.52 47.86
CA PHE A 31 52.59 -14.24 48.10
C PHE A 31 52.14 -12.91 47.48
N VAL A 32 53.03 -11.91 47.43
CA VAL A 32 52.78 -10.59 46.83
C VAL A 32 52.46 -10.65 45.32
N PRO A 33 53.16 -11.47 44.49
CA PRO A 33 52.84 -11.62 43.07
C PRO A 33 51.45 -12.22 42.83
N LEU A 34 51.03 -13.20 43.64
CA LEU A 34 49.74 -13.86 43.51
C LEU A 34 48.59 -12.92 43.90
N ALA A 35 48.75 -12.16 45.00
CA ALA A 35 47.77 -11.15 45.40
C ALA A 35 47.57 -10.08 44.31
N LYS A 36 48.65 -9.64 43.67
CA LYS A 36 48.60 -8.69 42.55
C LYS A 36 47.88 -9.26 41.32
N GLN A 37 48.16 -10.51 40.96
CA GLN A 37 47.45 -11.19 39.87
C GLN A 37 45.95 -11.31 40.15
N LEU A 38 45.58 -11.67 41.39
CA LEU A 38 44.18 -11.79 41.81
C LEU A 38 43.46 -10.44 41.75
N SER A 39 44.13 -9.36 42.17
CA SER A 39 43.60 -7.99 42.05
C SER A 39 43.34 -7.60 40.60
N ASN A 40 44.28 -7.86 39.69
CA ASN A 40 44.12 -7.57 38.27
C ASN A 40 42.96 -8.36 37.65
N ILE A 41 42.78 -9.62 38.03
CA ILE A 41 41.65 -10.45 37.56
C ILE A 41 40.33 -9.88 38.07
N ILE A 42 40.27 -9.44 39.33
CA ILE A 42 39.06 -8.82 39.90
C ILE A 42 38.72 -7.53 39.15
N GLU A 43 39.71 -6.66 38.90
CA GLU A 43 39.50 -5.43 38.13
C GLU A 43 39.03 -5.72 36.69
N ALA A 44 39.63 -6.70 36.02
CA ALA A 44 39.22 -7.13 34.70
C ALA A 44 37.78 -7.70 34.70
N LEU A 45 37.40 -8.44 35.73
CA LEU A 45 36.05 -8.98 35.87
C LEU A 45 35.01 -7.86 36.11
N ILE A 46 35.33 -6.88 36.96
CA ILE A 46 34.46 -5.72 37.20
C ILE A 46 34.30 -4.91 35.91
N SER A 47 35.39 -4.64 35.19
CA SER A 47 35.36 -3.94 33.91
C SER A 47 34.53 -4.70 32.87
N SER A 48 34.73 -6.01 32.75
CA SER A 48 33.95 -6.87 31.85
C SER A 48 32.47 -6.89 32.22
N ALA A 49 32.13 -6.99 33.50
CA ALA A 49 30.74 -6.94 33.96
C ALA A 49 30.07 -5.59 33.63
N SER A 50 30.81 -4.49 33.77
CA SER A 50 30.34 -3.16 33.39
C SER A 50 30.06 -3.06 31.89
N GLN A 51 30.97 -3.56 31.04
CA GLN A 51 30.80 -3.57 29.58
C GLN A 51 29.61 -4.43 29.14
N ILE A 52 29.38 -5.57 29.81
CA ILE A 52 28.22 -6.42 29.56
C ILE A 52 26.92 -5.68 29.89
N ASN A 53 26.88 -4.94 31.00
CA ASN A 53 25.70 -4.17 31.38
C ASN A 53 25.42 -3.04 30.38
N GLU A 54 26.44 -2.29 29.97
CA GLU A 54 26.32 -1.25 28.94
C GLU A 54 25.84 -1.83 27.61
N SER A 55 26.39 -2.97 27.18
CA SER A 55 25.97 -3.65 25.96
C SER A 55 24.51 -4.11 26.03
N ARG A 56 24.04 -4.52 27.21
CA ARG A 56 22.65 -4.90 27.44
C ARG A 56 21.72 -3.69 27.32
N GLU A 57 22.08 -2.56 27.91
CA GLU A 57 21.28 -1.33 27.82
C GLU A 57 21.15 -0.85 26.36
N LEU A 58 22.24 -0.90 25.59
CA LEU A 58 22.22 -0.58 24.15
C LEU A 58 21.35 -1.54 23.34
N LEU A 59 21.35 -2.84 23.69
CA LEU A 59 20.49 -3.83 23.05
C LEU A 59 19.01 -3.58 23.33
N ASP A 60 18.68 -3.25 24.58
CA ASP A 60 17.31 -2.93 25.00
C ASP A 60 16.81 -1.66 24.29
N GLU A 61 17.65 -0.63 24.16
CA GLU A 61 17.34 0.59 23.40
C GLU A 61 17.13 0.28 21.91
N THR A 62 18.02 -0.49 21.31
CA THR A 62 17.91 -0.88 19.89
C THR A 62 16.63 -1.69 19.64
N GLN A 63 16.28 -2.58 20.56
CA GLN A 63 15.04 -3.35 20.47
C GLN A 63 13.81 -2.44 20.57
N ALA A 64 13.81 -1.47 21.48
CA ALA A 64 12.72 -0.50 21.60
C ALA A 64 12.56 0.36 20.34
N ILE A 65 13.66 0.83 19.75
CA ILE A 65 13.66 1.57 18.48
C ILE A 65 13.10 0.69 17.36
N SER A 66 13.59 -0.54 17.23
CA SER A 66 13.13 -1.48 16.20
C SER A 66 11.62 -1.74 16.30
N GLN A 67 11.10 -1.95 17.50
CA GLN A 67 9.66 -2.09 17.74
C GLN A 67 8.88 -0.82 17.41
N GLY A 68 9.45 0.37 17.69
CA GLY A 68 8.85 1.66 17.36
C GLY A 68 8.79 1.96 15.85
N VAL A 69 9.69 1.40 15.04
CA VAL A 69 9.69 1.57 13.58
C VAL A 69 8.63 0.72 12.89
N GLN A 70 8.27 -0.44 13.47
CA GLN A 70 7.37 -1.40 12.83
C GLN A 70 5.98 -0.83 12.45
N PRO A 71 5.30 -0.03 13.30
CA PRO A 71 4.04 0.61 12.94
C PRO A 71 4.16 1.55 11.74
N THR A 72 5.27 2.30 11.66
CA THR A 72 5.54 3.22 10.55
C THR A 72 5.74 2.44 9.25
N LEU A 73 6.43 1.30 9.30
CA LEU A 73 6.63 0.44 8.14
C LEU A 73 5.30 -0.15 7.64
N VAL A 74 4.44 -0.61 8.55
CA VAL A 74 3.09 -1.09 8.21
C VAL A 74 2.23 0.03 7.60
N ALA A 75 2.29 1.25 8.16
CA ALA A 75 1.56 2.39 7.62
C ALA A 75 2.05 2.78 6.22
N LEU A 76 3.37 2.75 5.98
CA LEU A 76 3.96 2.99 4.66
C LEU A 76 3.52 1.95 3.64
N GLN A 77 3.53 0.66 4.03
CA GLN A 77 3.08 -0.42 3.14
C GLN A 77 1.60 -0.26 2.79
N SER A 78 0.73 -0.01 3.77
CA SER A 78 -0.69 0.27 3.50
C SER A 78 -0.89 1.52 2.64
N GLY A 79 -0.03 2.53 2.77
CA GLY A 79 -0.04 3.71 1.90
C GLY A 79 0.34 3.38 0.46
N ALA A 80 1.33 2.49 0.26
CA ALA A 80 1.72 2.02 -1.07
C ALA A 80 0.60 1.23 -1.74
N ASP A 81 -0.03 0.29 -1.03
CA ASP A 81 -1.15 -0.49 -1.57
C ASP A 81 -2.30 0.42 -2.03
N LYS A 82 -2.62 1.47 -1.26
CA LYS A 82 -3.63 2.47 -1.64
C LYS A 82 -3.26 3.30 -2.86
N LEU A 83 -1.96 3.54 -3.08
CA LEU A 83 -1.50 4.25 -4.28
C LEU A 83 -1.61 3.35 -5.50
N ASP A 84 -1.27 2.07 -5.38
CA ASP A 84 -1.45 1.09 -6.45
C ASP A 84 -2.93 0.98 -6.85
N ASP A 85 -3.84 0.86 -5.87
CA ASP A 85 -5.29 0.89 -6.10
C ASP A 85 -5.74 2.19 -6.80
N LEU A 86 -5.11 3.32 -6.50
CA LEU A 86 -5.44 4.61 -7.10
C LEU A 86 -4.94 4.69 -8.55
N PHE A 87 -3.75 4.17 -8.83
CA PHE A 87 -3.24 4.10 -10.20
C PHE A 87 -4.10 3.22 -11.09
N GLU A 88 -4.54 2.06 -10.59
CA GLU A 88 -5.48 1.20 -11.33
C GLU A 88 -6.79 1.93 -11.67
N LYS A 89 -7.31 2.74 -10.73
CA LYS A 89 -8.50 3.58 -10.98
C LYS A 89 -8.24 4.67 -12.02
N ILE A 90 -7.04 5.25 -12.03
CA ILE A 90 -6.64 6.25 -13.03
C ILE A 90 -6.58 5.59 -14.41
N ASP A 91 -5.96 4.42 -14.53
CA ASP A 91 -5.86 3.68 -15.80
C ASP A 91 -7.26 3.36 -16.37
N HIS A 92 -8.18 2.84 -15.54
CA HIS A 92 -9.56 2.61 -15.95
C HIS A 92 -10.28 3.91 -16.38
N LEU A 93 -9.99 5.04 -15.74
CA LEU A 93 -10.54 6.33 -16.12
C LEU A 93 -9.99 6.80 -17.47
N GLU A 94 -8.71 6.60 -17.74
CA GLU A 94 -8.09 6.92 -19.03
C GLU A 94 -8.68 6.08 -20.16
N GLU A 95 -8.88 4.78 -19.94
CA GLU A 95 -9.56 3.89 -20.88
C GLU A 95 -10.98 4.37 -21.19
N PHE A 96 -11.74 4.71 -20.15
CA PHE A 96 -13.10 5.24 -20.30
C PHE A 96 -13.13 6.55 -21.08
N VAL A 97 -12.21 7.48 -20.81
CA VAL A 97 -12.10 8.75 -21.55
C VAL A 97 -11.76 8.50 -23.02
N ASN A 98 -10.85 7.56 -23.30
CA ASN A 98 -10.50 7.18 -24.67
C ASN A 98 -11.70 6.58 -25.41
N LEU A 99 -12.49 5.75 -24.74
CA LEU A 99 -13.73 5.22 -25.30
C LEU A 99 -14.74 6.33 -25.63
N MET A 100 -14.98 7.26 -24.69
CA MET A 100 -15.87 8.40 -24.93
C MET A 100 -15.41 9.25 -26.11
N LYS A 101 -14.10 9.51 -26.20
CA LYS A 101 -13.51 10.25 -27.33
C LYS A 101 -13.80 9.55 -28.66
N ASN A 102 -13.61 8.23 -28.72
CA ASN A 102 -13.90 7.44 -29.91
C ASN A 102 -15.38 7.50 -30.29
N ASN A 103 -16.29 7.40 -29.30
CA ASN A 103 -17.73 7.49 -29.52
C ASN A 103 -18.15 8.88 -30.04
N ILE A 104 -17.62 9.96 -29.45
CA ILE A 104 -17.89 11.33 -29.91
C ILE A 104 -17.41 11.52 -31.36
N ASN A 105 -16.21 11.04 -31.69
CA ASN A 105 -15.70 11.11 -33.06
C ASN A 105 -16.60 10.33 -34.03
N GLU A 106 -17.06 9.15 -33.65
CA GLU A 106 -17.98 8.36 -34.49
C GLU A 106 -19.33 9.07 -34.69
N VAL A 107 -19.89 9.67 -33.64
CA VAL A 107 -21.13 10.43 -33.74
C VAL A 107 -20.94 11.67 -34.62
N ALA A 108 -19.82 12.38 -34.50
CA ALA A 108 -19.49 13.52 -35.34
C ALA A 108 -19.41 13.13 -36.83
N GLU A 109 -18.69 12.06 -37.16
CA GLU A 109 -18.61 11.53 -38.54
C GLU A 109 -20.00 11.14 -39.08
N ARG A 110 -20.86 10.53 -38.25
CA ARG A 110 -22.25 10.20 -38.64
C ARG A 110 -23.08 11.45 -38.92
N ILE A 111 -22.89 12.52 -38.15
CA ILE A 111 -23.55 13.81 -38.38
C ILE A 111 -23.05 14.42 -39.70
N ASP A 112 -21.73 14.42 -39.93
CA ASP A 112 -21.14 14.92 -41.18
C ASP A 112 -21.64 14.13 -42.41
N GLU A 113 -21.75 12.79 -42.31
CA GLU A 113 -22.36 11.94 -43.35
C GLU A 113 -23.82 12.34 -43.63
N MET A 114 -24.61 12.57 -42.57
CA MET A 114 -26.03 12.95 -42.66
C MET A 114 -26.19 14.36 -43.24
N GLU A 115 -25.42 15.34 -42.77
CA GLU A 115 -25.41 16.71 -43.30
C GLU A 115 -25.02 16.70 -44.77
N ARG A 116 -24.03 15.91 -45.16
CA ARG A 116 -23.64 15.75 -46.57
C ARG A 116 -24.73 15.10 -47.41
N ALA A 117 -25.49 14.15 -46.87
CA ALA A 117 -26.62 13.54 -47.56
C ALA A 117 -27.76 14.54 -47.78
N ILE A 118 -28.01 15.44 -46.81
CA ILE A 118 -29.00 16.51 -46.90
C ILE A 118 -28.53 17.63 -47.84
N ALA A 119 -27.25 17.99 -47.78
CA ALA A 119 -26.66 19.07 -48.55
C ALA A 119 -26.45 18.72 -50.04
N LYS A 120 -26.47 17.42 -50.41
CA LYS A 120 -26.57 17.02 -51.81
C LYS A 120 -27.89 17.54 -52.34
N PRO A 121 -27.89 18.56 -53.23
CA PRO A 121 -29.12 19.02 -53.83
C PRO A 121 -29.68 17.84 -54.60
N THR A 122 -30.89 17.42 -54.27
CA THR A 122 -31.69 16.63 -55.20
C THR A 122 -31.81 17.47 -56.47
N ASN A 123 -30.94 17.24 -57.46
CA ASN A 123 -31.01 17.81 -58.81
C ASN A 123 -32.24 17.31 -59.59
N THR A 124 -33.30 16.90 -58.88
CA THR A 124 -34.60 16.49 -59.40
C THR A 124 -35.63 17.62 -59.30
N LEU A 125 -35.20 18.88 -59.12
CA LEU A 125 -36.07 20.07 -59.13
C LEU A 125 -36.20 20.72 -60.53
N THR A 126 -35.95 19.99 -61.61
CA THR A 126 -36.24 20.46 -62.99
C THR A 126 -37.46 19.79 -63.64
N SER A 127 -38.18 18.89 -62.97
CA SER A 127 -39.41 18.29 -63.50
C SER A 127 -40.71 18.99 -63.07
N PHE A 128 -40.64 20.24 -62.57
CA PHE A 128 -41.84 21.05 -62.26
C PHE A 128 -42.45 21.73 -63.51
N ILE A 129 -42.18 21.22 -64.70
CA ILE A 129 -42.82 21.66 -65.94
C ILE A 129 -43.88 20.63 -66.31
N LEU A 130 -45.15 21.07 -66.24
CA LEU A 130 -46.35 20.56 -66.91
C LEU A 130 -46.49 19.03 -67.00
N THR A 131 -47.53 18.48 -66.36
CA THR A 131 -48.70 17.95 -67.10
C THR A 131 -49.70 17.32 -66.14
N THR A 132 -50.96 17.67 -66.36
CA THR A 132 -52.17 17.00 -65.89
C THR A 132 -52.23 15.58 -66.44
N SER A 133 -52.11 14.53 -65.62
CA SER A 133 -52.79 13.24 -65.85
C SER A 133 -52.62 12.27 -64.67
N SER A 134 -53.73 11.63 -64.34
CA SER A 134 -53.91 10.52 -63.41
C SER A 134 -52.82 9.44 -63.47
N ARG A 135 -52.09 9.23 -62.37
CA ARG A 135 -51.51 7.93 -62.00
C ARG A 135 -51.03 7.96 -60.56
N SER A 136 -51.34 6.89 -59.83
CA SER A 136 -50.93 6.52 -58.49
C SER A 136 -49.71 7.30 -57.98
N GLN A 137 -49.97 8.23 -57.06
CA GLN A 137 -48.98 9.10 -56.47
C GLN A 137 -48.21 8.33 -55.39
N ASP A 138 -47.25 7.51 -55.82
CA ASP A 138 -46.20 7.03 -54.93
C ASP A 138 -45.40 8.28 -54.53
N SER A 139 -45.67 8.82 -53.34
CA SER A 139 -44.85 9.85 -52.73
C SER A 139 -43.46 9.26 -52.53
N VAL A 140 -42.54 9.56 -53.44
CA VAL A 140 -41.12 9.23 -53.29
C VAL A 140 -40.61 10.05 -52.10
N GLN A 141 -40.75 9.47 -50.90
CA GLN A 141 -40.17 10.02 -49.69
C GLN A 141 -38.67 10.14 -49.92
N PRO A 142 -38.04 11.26 -49.51
CA PRO A 142 -36.59 11.34 -49.47
C PRO A 142 -36.08 10.13 -48.68
N TYR A 143 -35.23 9.33 -49.32
CA TYR A 143 -34.65 8.16 -48.67
C TYR A 143 -33.72 8.65 -47.57
N PHE A 144 -34.18 8.52 -46.33
CA PHE A 144 -33.32 8.65 -45.16
C PHE A 144 -32.73 7.26 -44.90
N PRO A 145 -31.40 7.08 -45.03
CA PRO A 145 -30.79 5.84 -44.61
C PRO A 145 -31.12 5.61 -43.12
N PRO A 146 -31.48 4.37 -42.74
CA PRO A 146 -31.81 4.07 -41.35
C PRO A 146 -30.66 4.52 -40.43
N PRO A 147 -30.95 5.22 -39.32
CA PRO A 147 -29.92 5.61 -38.37
C PRO A 147 -29.19 4.37 -37.87
N ARG A 148 -27.85 4.39 -37.94
CA ARG A 148 -27.04 3.30 -37.39
C ARG A 148 -27.19 3.31 -35.87
N PRO A 149 -27.31 2.15 -35.22
CA PRO A 149 -27.42 2.08 -33.77
C PRO A 149 -26.21 2.75 -33.10
N VAL A 150 -26.47 3.47 -32.00
CA VAL A 150 -25.42 4.04 -31.14
C VAL A 150 -25.17 3.03 -30.03
N GLU A 151 -23.91 2.65 -29.82
CA GLU A 151 -23.55 1.85 -28.67
C GLU A 151 -23.61 2.71 -27.41
N ILE A 152 -24.49 2.31 -26.48
CA ILE A 152 -24.67 2.98 -25.19
C ILE A 152 -23.91 2.16 -24.16
N PHE A 153 -22.79 2.70 -23.70
CA PHE A 153 -21.99 2.11 -22.64
C PHE A 153 -22.51 2.56 -21.28
N ARG A 154 -22.51 1.66 -20.29
CA ARG A 154 -22.81 2.04 -18.92
C ARG A 154 -21.50 2.28 -18.17
N THR A 155 -21.49 3.33 -17.35
CA THR A 155 -20.35 3.61 -16.46
C THR A 155 -20.09 2.46 -15.49
N SER A 156 -21.12 1.68 -15.15
CA SER A 156 -21.01 0.46 -14.34
C SER A 156 -20.11 -0.62 -14.94
N ASP A 157 -19.97 -0.65 -16.27
CA ASP A 157 -19.21 -1.70 -16.97
C ASP A 157 -17.70 -1.46 -16.84
N PHE A 158 -17.29 -0.21 -16.54
CA PHE A 158 -15.89 0.22 -16.37
C PHE A 158 -15.53 0.50 -14.90
N PHE A 159 -16.52 0.77 -14.05
CA PHE A 159 -16.32 1.00 -12.61
C PHE A 159 -17.21 0.08 -11.75
N PRO A 160 -16.94 -1.24 -11.71
CA PRO A 160 -17.77 -2.20 -10.98
C PRO A 160 -17.86 -1.91 -9.47
N SER A 161 -16.81 -1.33 -8.87
CA SER A 161 -16.81 -0.95 -7.45
C SER A 161 -17.77 0.20 -7.13
N ALA A 162 -18.06 1.11 -8.06
CA ALA A 162 -18.99 2.23 -7.83
C ALA A 162 -20.47 1.80 -7.91
N ALA A 163 -20.76 0.69 -8.61
CA ALA A 163 -22.10 0.12 -8.69
C ALA A 163 -22.54 -0.52 -7.34
N ALA A 164 -21.61 -1.10 -6.59
CA ALA A 164 -21.91 -1.71 -5.29
C ALA A 164 -22.29 -0.68 -4.20
N GLU A 165 -21.73 0.54 -4.25
CA GLU A 165 -22.06 1.60 -3.29
C GLU A 165 -23.43 2.26 -3.55
N THR A 166 -23.91 2.23 -4.80
CA THR A 166 -25.20 2.83 -5.18
C THR A 166 -26.40 1.93 -4.89
N GLU A 167 -26.21 0.61 -4.85
CA GLU A 167 -27.28 -0.34 -4.49
C GLU A 167 -27.57 -0.39 -2.97
N ALA A 168 -26.55 -0.13 -2.14
CA ALA A 168 -26.68 -0.12 -0.67
C ALA A 168 -27.51 1.06 -0.14
N VAL A 169 -27.54 2.19 -0.85
CA VAL A 169 -28.28 3.40 -0.43
C VAL A 169 -29.78 3.27 -0.66
N VAL A 170 -30.21 2.49 -1.66
CA VAL A 170 -31.64 2.31 -1.98
C VAL A 170 -32.31 1.27 -1.05
N ALA A 171 -31.56 0.29 -0.53
CA ALA A 171 -32.08 -0.73 0.37
C ALA A 171 -32.27 -0.27 1.84
N GLY A 172 -31.69 0.87 2.24
CA GLY A 172 -31.67 1.34 3.64
C GLY A 172 -32.78 2.31 4.05
N SER A 173 -33.66 2.77 3.14
CA SER A 173 -34.60 3.87 3.42
C SER A 173 -36.03 3.44 3.82
N SER A 174 -36.28 2.15 4.06
CA SER A 174 -37.65 1.67 4.35
C SER A 174 -37.71 0.76 5.57
N ARG A 175 -37.66 1.35 6.77
CA ARG A 175 -38.40 0.96 7.99
C ARG A 175 -37.84 1.70 9.19
N ASP A 176 -38.51 2.78 9.57
CA ASP A 176 -38.84 3.02 10.98
C ASP A 176 -39.94 4.07 11.08
N SER A 177 -41.16 3.58 11.25
CA SER A 177 -42.33 4.35 11.65
C SER A 177 -43.33 3.36 12.24
N ARG A 178 -43.16 3.04 13.53
CA ARG A 178 -44.24 2.80 14.50
C ARG A 178 -43.70 2.56 15.89
#